data_AF-A0A377XI66-F1
#
_entry.id   AF-A0A377XI66-F1
#
_cell.length_a   1.000
_cell.length_b   1.000
_cell.length_c   1.000
_cell.angle_alpha   90.00
_cell.angle_beta   90.00
_cell.angle_gamma   90.00
#
_symmetry.space_group_name_H-M   'P 1'
#
loop_
_entity.id
_entity.type
_entity.pdbx_description
1 polymer ?
#
loop_
_entity_poly.entity_id
_entity_poly.type
_entity_poly.pdbx_seq_one_letter_code
_entity_poly.pdbx_strand_id
1 'polypeptide(L)'
;MGIVAAAQAVKDQGKIGKVYVTGLGLPSEMAGAIKSGASKSFAIWNPIDLGYAATYLADDLVKGTATKTEASMGKLGKVKLDAEGNGAMAKPFVYDANNIDKFSKIF
;
A
#
# COMPACT_ATOMS: atom_id res chain seq x y z
N MET A 1 0.57 -12.56 5.32
CA MET A 1 0.79 -11.17 5.78
C MET A 1 0.41 -10.97 7.26
N GLY A 2 1.16 -10.15 8.00
CA GLY A 2 1.05 -10.05 9.47
C GLY A 2 -0.30 -9.51 9.98
N ILE A 3 -0.87 -8.51 9.31
CA ILE A 3 -2.15 -7.94 9.74
C ILE A 3 -3.33 -8.88 9.49
N VAL A 4 -3.25 -9.75 8.49
CA VAL A 4 -4.27 -10.78 8.21
C VAL A 4 -4.30 -11.81 9.34
N ALA A 5 -3.13 -12.27 9.77
CA ALA A 5 -2.99 -13.18 10.90
C ALA A 5 -3.49 -12.56 12.21
N ALA A 6 -3.18 -11.28 12.45
CA ALA A 6 -3.69 -10.56 13.62
C ALA A 6 -5.22 -10.41 13.60
N ALA A 7 -5.82 -10.10 12.44
CA ALA A 7 -7.28 -10.02 12.30
C ALA A 7 -7.94 -11.38 12.54
N GLN A 8 -7.33 -12.45 12.07
CA GLN A 8 -7.78 -13.82 12.32
C GLN A 8 -7.72 -14.15 13.82
N ALA A 9 -6.64 -13.81 14.52
CA ALA A 9 -6.53 -14.03 15.96
C ALA A 9 -7.60 -13.26 16.76
N VAL A 10 -7.90 -12.01 16.41
CA VAL A 10 -8.99 -11.22 17.04
C VAL A 10 -10.34 -11.89 16.83
N LYS A 11 -10.59 -12.44 15.64
CA LYS A 11 -11.80 -13.20 15.33
C LYS A 11 -11.88 -14.47 16.17
N ASP A 12 -10.83 -15.28 16.19
CA ASP A 12 -10.79 -16.57 16.90
C ASP A 12 -10.95 -16.40 18.42
N GLN A 13 -10.46 -15.28 18.96
CA GLN A 13 -10.61 -14.93 20.38
C GLN A 13 -11.96 -14.26 20.73
N GLY A 14 -12.86 -14.09 19.75
CA GLY A 14 -14.17 -13.44 19.96
C GLY A 14 -14.04 -11.98 20.39
N LYS A 15 -12.99 -11.27 19.94
CA LYS A 15 -12.68 -9.88 20.33
C LYS A 15 -13.08 -8.84 19.27
N ILE A 16 -13.80 -9.24 18.22
CA ILE A 16 -14.33 -8.31 17.22
C ILE A 16 -15.20 -7.24 17.91
N GLY A 17 -15.02 -5.98 17.54
CA GLY A 17 -15.70 -4.82 18.14
C GLY A 17 -15.08 -4.34 19.46
N LYS A 18 -14.16 -5.11 20.06
CA LYS A 18 -13.39 -4.73 21.25
C LYS A 18 -11.93 -4.40 20.91
N VAL A 19 -11.37 -5.13 19.95
CA VAL A 19 -10.03 -4.94 19.42
C VAL A 19 -10.13 -4.83 17.91
N TYR A 20 -9.50 -3.81 17.33
CA TYR A 20 -9.43 -3.60 15.89
C TYR A 20 -8.00 -3.80 15.40
N VAL A 21 -7.87 -4.44 14.25
CA VAL A 21 -6.60 -4.62 13.57
C VAL A 21 -6.52 -3.69 12.37
N THR A 22 -5.39 -3.00 12.22
CA THR A 22 -5.07 -2.14 11.07
C THR A 22 -3.58 -2.28 10.71
N GLY A 23 -3.13 -1.59 9.67
CA GLY A 23 -1.74 -1.59 9.21
C GLY A 23 -1.64 -1.69 7.70
N LEU A 24 -0.59 -2.36 7.21
CA LEU A 24 -0.33 -2.51 5.78
C LEU A 24 -0.75 -3.90 5.26
N GLY A 25 -1.62 -3.92 4.25
CA GLY A 25 -2.25 -5.15 3.76
C GLY A 25 -2.67 -5.10 2.29
N LEU A 26 -2.71 -6.25 1.63
CA LEU A 26 -3.26 -6.37 0.29
C LEU A 26 -4.79 -6.47 0.38
N PRO A 27 -5.53 -5.75 -0.47
CA PRO A 27 -6.99 -5.83 -0.52
C PRO A 27 -7.54 -7.24 -0.68
N SER A 28 -6.94 -8.06 -1.54
CA SER A 28 -7.33 -9.46 -1.73
C SER A 28 -7.31 -10.28 -0.44
N GLU A 29 -6.27 -10.11 0.38
CA GLU A 29 -6.11 -10.85 1.64
C GLU A 29 -6.93 -10.25 2.80
N MET A 30 -7.15 -8.92 2.79
CA MET A 30 -7.82 -8.20 3.88
C MET A 30 -9.35 -8.10 3.73
N ALA A 31 -9.91 -8.50 2.59
CA ALA A 31 -11.35 -8.42 2.35
C ALA A 31 -12.18 -9.15 3.42
N GLY A 32 -11.75 -10.33 3.84
CA GLY A 32 -12.42 -11.08 4.92
C GLY A 32 -12.36 -10.37 6.28
N ALA A 33 -11.24 -9.71 6.59
CA ALA A 33 -11.05 -8.96 7.84
C ALA A 33 -11.92 -7.70 7.89
N ILE A 34 -12.08 -6.98 6.77
CA ILE A 34 -13.02 -5.86 6.66
C ILE A 34 -14.46 -6.34 6.80
N LYS A 35 -14.86 -7.37 6.05
CA LYS A 35 -16.24 -7.87 6.04
C LYS A 35 -16.68 -8.46 7.39
N SER A 36 -15.75 -9.09 8.11
CA SER A 36 -16.02 -9.59 9.47
C SER A 36 -16.06 -8.49 10.53
N GLY A 37 -15.58 -7.28 10.22
CA GLY A 37 -15.46 -6.18 11.17
C GLY A 37 -14.25 -6.27 12.11
N ALA A 38 -13.39 -7.30 11.96
CA ALA A 38 -12.13 -7.42 12.69
C ALA A 38 -11.14 -6.29 12.34
N SER A 39 -11.26 -5.73 11.13
CA SER A 39 -10.58 -4.53 10.69
C SER A 39 -11.60 -3.51 10.19
N LYS A 40 -11.38 -2.22 10.50
CA LYS A 40 -12.20 -1.13 9.98
C LYS A 40 -11.59 -0.49 8.73
N SER A 41 -10.27 -0.39 8.73
CA SER A 41 -9.50 0.05 7.59
C SER A 41 -8.06 -0.43 7.70
N PHE A 42 -7.40 -0.49 6.56
CA PHE A 42 -5.96 -0.69 6.42
C PHE A 42 -5.49 0.18 5.24
N ALA A 43 -4.19 0.25 5.01
CA ALA A 43 -3.64 1.01 3.90
C ALA A 43 -2.59 0.21 3.14
N ILE A 44 -2.42 0.48 1.86
CA ILE A 44 -1.22 0.10 1.11
C ILE A 44 -1.08 1.02 -0.10
N TRP A 45 0.12 1.09 -0.66
CA TRP A 45 0.30 1.68 -1.99
C TRP A 45 -0.22 0.74 -3.07
N ASN A 46 -0.60 1.28 -4.24
CA ASN A 46 -0.87 0.44 -5.40
C ASN A 46 0.44 -0.23 -5.86
N PRO A 47 0.59 -1.56 -5.74
CA PRO A 47 1.83 -2.25 -6.10
C PRO A 47 2.12 -2.16 -7.60
N ILE A 48 1.09 -1.99 -8.44
CA ILE A 48 1.23 -1.81 -9.89
C ILE A 48 1.93 -0.48 -10.17
N ASP A 49 1.48 0.60 -9.53
CA ASP A 49 2.12 1.92 -9.67
C ASP A 49 3.53 1.91 -9.07
N LEU A 50 3.77 1.12 -8.01
CA LEU A 50 5.11 0.98 -7.41
C LEU A 50 6.10 0.32 -8.37
N GLY A 51 5.72 -0.78 -9.01
CA GLY A 51 6.55 -1.42 -10.04
C GLY A 51 6.79 -0.51 -11.25
N TYR A 52 5.75 0.21 -11.69
CA TYR A 52 5.85 1.20 -12.76
C TYR A 52 6.82 2.33 -12.41
N ALA A 53 6.67 2.95 -11.24
CA ALA A 53 7.52 4.02 -10.75
C ALA A 53 8.99 3.56 -10.67
N ALA A 54 9.25 2.41 -10.06
CA ALA A 54 10.59 1.85 -9.92
C ALA A 54 11.28 1.63 -11.28
N THR A 55 10.53 1.16 -12.28
CA THR A 55 11.06 0.94 -13.63
C THR A 55 11.46 2.26 -14.30
N TYR A 56 10.62 3.30 -14.21
CA TYR A 56 10.94 4.62 -14.77
C TYR A 56 12.08 5.31 -14.02
N LEU A 57 12.17 5.14 -12.70
CA LEU A 57 13.29 5.66 -11.92
C LEU A 57 14.60 5.02 -12.35
N ALA A 58 14.62 3.70 -12.57
CA ALA A 58 15.81 3.00 -13.08
C ALA A 58 16.22 3.51 -14.47
N ASP A 59 15.26 3.72 -15.38
CA ASP A 59 15.51 4.28 -16.71
C ASP A 59 16.09 5.71 -16.65
N ASP A 60 15.52 6.57 -15.80
CA ASP A 60 15.95 7.97 -15.60
C ASP A 60 17.38 8.06 -15.03
N LEU A 61 17.75 7.13 -14.14
CA LEU A 61 19.09 7.01 -13.58
C LEU A 61 20.11 6.53 -14.63
N VAL A 62 19.77 5.50 -15.42
CA VAL A 62 20.67 4.96 -16.45
C VAL A 62 20.91 5.97 -17.57
N LYS A 63 19.88 6.76 -17.94
CA LYS A 63 20.00 7.83 -18.95
C LYS A 63 20.66 9.10 -18.42
N GLY A 64 20.88 9.21 -17.11
CA GLY A 64 21.49 10.38 -16.49
C GLY A 64 20.59 11.62 -16.51
N THR A 65 19.27 11.44 -16.62
CA THR A 65 18.28 12.54 -16.62
C THR A 65 17.74 12.85 -15.22
N ALA A 66 17.97 11.96 -14.25
CA ALA A 66 17.70 12.20 -12.84
C ALA A 66 18.63 13.27 -12.25
N THR A 67 18.17 13.93 -11.19
CA THR A 67 18.97 14.87 -10.37
C THR A 67 19.19 14.31 -8.97
N LYS A 68 20.03 14.97 -8.16
CA LYS A 68 20.24 14.58 -6.75
C LYS A 68 18.97 14.65 -5.89
N THR A 69 18.00 15.46 -6.30
CA THR A 69 16.79 15.76 -5.49
C THR A 69 15.50 15.28 -6.14
N GLU A 70 15.54 14.89 -7.41
CA GLU A 70 14.35 14.46 -8.16
C GLU A 70 14.69 13.43 -9.23
N ALA A 71 13.80 12.46 -9.40
CA ALA A 71 13.86 11.49 -10.50
C ALA A 71 12.46 11.18 -11.04
N SER A 72 12.36 10.80 -12.31
CA SER A 72 11.10 10.56 -13.02
C SER A 72 10.46 9.22 -12.62
N MET A 73 9.16 9.25 -12.31
CA MET A 73 8.30 8.08 -12.14
C MET A 73 7.34 7.94 -13.35
N GLY A 74 7.74 8.42 -14.52
CA GLY A 74 6.93 8.39 -15.74
C GLY A 74 5.64 9.21 -15.59
N LYS A 75 4.49 8.61 -15.92
CA LYS A 75 3.17 9.29 -15.82
C LYS A 75 2.78 9.69 -14.39
N LEU A 76 3.45 9.14 -13.37
CA LEU A 76 3.20 9.45 -11.96
C LEU A 76 3.90 10.73 -11.50
N GLY A 77 4.65 11.40 -12.39
CA GLY A 77 5.37 12.63 -12.09
C GLY A 77 6.81 12.36 -11.67
N LYS A 78 7.32 13.13 -10.71
CA LYS A 78 8.68 12.97 -10.17
C LYS A 78 8.64 12.67 -8.68
N VAL A 79 9.53 11.78 -8.25
CA VAL A 79 9.79 11.57 -6.83
C VAL A 79 10.73 12.67 -6.34
N LYS A 80 10.52 13.15 -5.12
CA LYS A 80 11.51 13.99 -4.42
C LYS A 80 12.37 13.09 -3.55
N LEU A 81 13.68 13.27 -3.65
CA LEU A 81 14.68 12.52 -2.92
C LEU A 81 15.19 13.35 -1.74
N ASP A 82 15.29 12.73 -0.57
CA ASP A 82 15.98 13.30 0.57
C ASP A 82 17.50 13.16 0.45
N ALA A 83 18.24 13.58 1.48
CA ALA A 83 19.70 13.55 1.48
C ALA A 83 20.29 12.14 1.39
N GLU A 84 19.52 11.11 1.74
CA GLU A 84 19.91 9.69 1.66
C GLU A 84 19.49 9.06 0.33
N GLY A 85 18.80 9.81 -0.54
CA GLY A 85 18.28 9.30 -1.80
C GLY A 85 16.95 8.55 -1.66
N ASN A 86 16.24 8.69 -0.53
CA ASN A 86 14.94 8.07 -0.34
C ASN A 86 13.83 9.00 -0.82
N GLY A 87 12.77 8.43 -1.38
CA GLY A 87 11.61 9.18 -1.84
C GLY A 87 10.32 8.37 -1.78
N ALA A 88 9.26 8.98 -1.24
CA ALA A 88 7.96 8.35 -1.22
C ALA A 88 7.31 8.44 -2.61
N MET A 89 6.93 7.30 -3.19
CA MET A 89 6.19 7.28 -4.45
C MET A 89 4.86 8.02 -4.33
N ALA A 90 4.11 7.75 -3.27
CA ALA A 90 2.81 8.33 -3.01
C ALA A 90 2.41 8.17 -1.53
N LYS A 91 1.33 8.83 -1.13
CA LYS A 91 0.64 8.51 0.13
C LYS A 91 0.00 7.12 0.04
N PRO A 92 -0.04 6.34 1.13
CA PRO A 92 -0.80 5.09 1.17
C PRO A 92 -2.27 5.32 0.82
N PHE A 93 -2.87 4.39 0.09
CA PHE A 93 -4.31 4.39 -0.18
C PHE A 93 -5.03 3.64 0.93
N VAL A 94 -6.11 4.21 1.46
CA VAL A 94 -6.89 3.60 2.55
C VAL A 94 -8.00 2.74 1.98
N TYR A 95 -8.06 1.50 2.48
CA TYR A 95 -9.08 0.53 2.13
C TYR A 95 -10.03 0.32 3.31
N ASP A 96 -11.32 0.31 3.01
CA ASP A 96 -12.40 0.15 3.97
C ASP A 96 -13.61 -0.54 3.32
N ALA A 97 -14.72 -0.63 4.05
CA ALA A 97 -15.94 -1.27 3.57
C ALA A 97 -16.50 -0.63 2.27
N ASN A 98 -16.18 0.63 1.97
CA ASN A 98 -16.71 1.35 0.81
C ASN A 98 -16.01 0.97 -0.50
N ASN A 99 -14.76 0.46 -0.43
CA ASN A 99 -13.94 0.24 -1.62
C ASN A 99 -13.32 -1.17 -1.72
N ILE A 100 -13.38 -1.98 -0.65
CA ILE A 100 -12.68 -3.27 -0.58
C ILE A 100 -13.09 -4.27 -1.67
N ASP A 101 -14.37 -4.32 -2.05
CA ASP A 101 -14.87 -5.25 -3.07
C ASP A 101 -14.36 -4.93 -4.48
N LYS A 102 -14.02 -3.67 -4.74
CA LYS A 102 -13.42 -3.25 -6.00
C LYS A 102 -11.95 -3.65 -6.05
N PHE A 103 -11.19 -3.31 -5.01
CA PHE A 103 -9.74 -3.45 -5.04
C PHE A 103 -9.24 -4.87 -4.76
N SER A 104 -9.99 -5.68 -4.01
CA SER A 104 -9.66 -7.10 -3.77
C SER A 104 -9.62 -7.97 -5.03
N LYS A 105 -10.17 -7.47 -6.15
CA LYS A 105 -10.12 -8.13 -7.47
C LYS A 105 -8.93 -7.70 -8.32
N ILE A 106 -8.17 -6.71 -7.87
CA ILE A 106 -7.03 -6.15 -8.62
C ILE A 106 -5.72 -6.70 -8.05
N PHE A 107 -5.54 -6.65 -6.73
CA PHE A 107 -4.37 -7.18 -6.02
C PHE A 107 -4.66 -7.49 -4.56
#